data_AF-A0A2H6JR51-F1
#
_entry.id   AF-A0A2H6JR51-F1
#
_cell.length_a   1.000
_cell.length_b   1.000
_cell.length_c   1.000
_cell.angle_alpha   90.00
_cell.angle_beta   90.00
_cell.angle_gamma   90.00
#
_symmetry.space_group_name_H-M   'P 1'
#
loop_
_entity.id
_entity.type
_entity.pdbx_description
1 polymer ?
#
loop_
_entity_poly.entity_id
_entity_poly.type
_entity_poly.pdbx_seq_one_letter_code
_entity_poly.pdbx_strand_id
1 'polypeptide(L)'
;MSLRKLGVVREIIETAGMGISHAYDDLVFLDHNAFLLQFTDEHDKLLLHSNHEADKAAIKDAIAQLKGAARAHAMTFIDGCDYSISRADDENLRLEFMTN
;
A
#
# COMPACT_ATOMS: atom_id res chain seq x y z
N MET A 1 -7.04 -17.65 -7.26
CA MET A 1 -5.58 -17.87 -7.22
C MET A 1 -4.90 -16.58 -6.73
N SER A 2 -4.98 -16.26 -5.42
CA SER A 2 -4.49 -14.94 -4.93
C SER A 2 -3.43 -14.99 -3.82
N LEU A 3 -3.26 -16.11 -3.12
CA LEU A 3 -2.36 -16.19 -1.94
C LEU A 3 -0.85 -16.05 -2.24
N ARG A 4 -0.40 -16.24 -3.49
CA ARG A 4 1.04 -16.19 -3.82
C ARG A 4 1.61 -14.77 -3.84
N LYS A 5 0.81 -13.76 -4.23
CA LYS A 5 1.30 -12.38 -4.36
C LYS A 5 1.50 -11.72 -3.00
N LEU A 6 0.64 -12.05 -2.03
CA LEU A 6 0.66 -11.45 -0.70
C LEU A 6 1.92 -11.80 0.10
N GLY A 7 2.47 -13.01 -0.09
CA GLY A 7 3.74 -13.41 0.51
C GLY A 7 4.92 -12.55 0.01
N VAL A 8 5.02 -12.34 -1.30
CA VAL A 8 6.10 -11.51 -1.89
C VAL A 8 5.95 -10.05 -1.50
N VAL A 9 4.72 -9.51 -1.54
CA VAL A 9 4.44 -8.14 -1.09
C VAL A 9 4.80 -7.96 0.38
N ARG A 10 4.49 -8.95 1.23
CA ARG A 10 4.89 -8.93 2.63
C ARG A 10 6.41 -8.90 2.81
N GLU A 11 7.16 -9.73 2.09
CA GLU A 11 8.62 -9.71 2.13
C GLU A 11 9.19 -8.34 1.70
N ILE A 12 8.64 -7.73 0.64
CA ILE A 12 9.03 -6.40 0.17
C ILE A 12 8.81 -5.34 1.26
N ILE A 13 7.64 -5.39 1.91
CA ILE A 13 7.25 -4.46 2.97
C ILE A 13 8.14 -4.62 4.21
N GLU A 14 8.37 -5.85 4.64
CA GLU A 14 9.26 -6.17 5.76
C GLU A 14 10.71 -5.77 5.45
N THR A 15 11.17 -5.95 4.21
CA THR A 15 12.50 -5.50 3.75
C THR A 15 12.64 -3.98 3.74
N ALA A 16 11.55 -3.27 3.45
CA ALA A 16 11.49 -1.81 3.53
C ALA A 16 11.34 -1.30 4.98
N GLY A 17 11.35 -2.19 5.99
CA GLY A 17 11.23 -1.84 7.41
C GLY A 17 9.82 -1.44 7.82
N MET A 18 8.81 -1.80 7.04
CA MET A 18 7.40 -1.52 7.31
C MET A 18 6.65 -2.80 7.70
N GLY A 19 5.53 -2.62 8.38
CA GLY A 19 4.59 -3.70 8.72
C GLY A 19 3.37 -3.66 7.81
N ILE A 20 2.71 -4.81 7.64
CA ILE A 20 1.33 -4.86 7.14
C ILE A 20 0.41 -4.76 8.36
N SER A 21 -0.47 -3.76 8.35
CA SER A 21 -1.49 -3.57 9.38
C SER A 21 -2.70 -4.48 9.13
N HIS A 22 -3.28 -4.40 7.94
CA HIS A 22 -4.43 -5.21 7.53
C HIS A 22 -4.31 -5.59 6.05
N ALA A 23 -4.71 -6.81 5.71
CA ALA A 23 -4.72 -7.26 4.32
C ALA A 23 -6.10 -7.83 3.97
N TYR A 24 -6.68 -7.29 2.90
CA TYR A 24 -7.88 -7.73 2.21
C TYR A 24 -7.47 -8.43 0.90
N ASP A 25 -8.45 -8.93 0.13
CA ASP A 25 -8.19 -9.72 -1.09
C ASP A 25 -7.35 -8.95 -2.12
N ASP A 26 -7.68 -7.68 -2.36
CA ASP A 26 -6.99 -6.80 -3.31
C ASP A 26 -6.34 -5.57 -2.67
N LEU A 27 -6.53 -5.34 -1.37
CA LEU A 27 -6.06 -4.14 -0.66
C LEU A 27 -5.17 -4.52 0.54
N VAL A 28 -4.01 -3.88 0.68
CA VAL A 28 -3.09 -4.10 1.80
C VAL A 28 -2.76 -2.77 2.46
N PHE A 29 -3.17 -2.64 3.72
CA PHE A 29 -2.84 -1.53 4.59
C PHE A 29 -1.48 -1.76 5.23
N LEU A 30 -0.61 -0.76 5.09
CA LEU A 30 0.66 -0.71 5.78
C LEU A 30 0.51 -0.10 7.18
N ASP A 31 1.51 -0.36 8.02
CA ASP A 31 1.63 0.24 9.34
C ASP A 31 1.59 1.78 9.26
N HIS A 32 1.13 2.42 10.33
CA HIS A 32 0.81 3.85 10.39
C HIS A 32 -0.35 4.35 9.51
N ASN A 33 -1.09 3.50 8.79
CA ASN A 33 -2.16 3.90 7.85
C ASN A 33 -1.72 5.01 6.87
N ALA A 34 -0.41 5.09 6.60
CA ALA A 34 0.17 6.11 5.74
C ALA A 34 0.07 5.70 4.27
N PHE A 35 -0.06 4.40 4.01
CA PHE A 35 -0.06 3.83 2.67
C PHE A 35 -1.10 2.71 2.55
N LEU A 36 -1.61 2.58 1.33
CA LEU A 36 -2.52 1.53 0.93
C LEU A 36 -2.02 0.97 -0.40
N LEU A 37 -1.74 -0.32 -0.43
CA LEU A 37 -1.39 -1.03 -1.65
C LEU A 37 -2.65 -1.65 -2.25
N GLN A 38 -2.83 -1.49 -3.55
CA GLN A 38 -3.90 -2.13 -4.29
C GLN A 38 -3.31 -3.03 -5.37
N PHE A 39 -3.71 -4.30 -5.36
CA PHE A 39 -3.38 -5.23 -6.44
C PHE A 39 -4.12 -4.83 -7.71
N THR A 40 -3.41 -4.86 -8.83
CA THR A 40 -4.01 -4.64 -10.15
C THR A 40 -4.20 -5.99 -10.86
N ASP A 41 -4.86 -5.95 -12.02
CA ASP A 41 -4.91 -7.10 -12.94
C ASP A 41 -3.51 -7.58 -13.37
N GLU A 42 -2.52 -6.69 -13.33
CA GLU A 42 -1.12 -7.04 -13.60
C GLU A 42 -0.49 -7.75 -12.39
N HIS A 43 0.32 -8.76 -12.66
CA HIS A 43 0.87 -9.64 -11.62
C HIS A 43 2.15 -9.08 -10.99
N ASP A 44 2.82 -8.21 -11.73
CA ASP A 44 4.05 -7.52 -11.40
C ASP A 44 3.82 -6.09 -10.93
N LYS A 45 2.58 -5.58 -10.94
CA LYS A 45 2.29 -4.19 -10.58
C LYS A 45 1.29 -4.06 -9.43
N LEU A 46 1.56 -3.11 -8.56
CA LEU A 46 0.65 -2.69 -7.50
C LEU A 46 0.55 -1.18 -7.49
N LEU A 47 -0.65 -0.68 -7.22
CA LEU A 47 -0.88 0.73 -6.96
C LEU A 47 -0.54 1.04 -5.51
N LEU A 48 0.25 2.09 -5.31
CA LEU A 48 0.61 2.62 -4.01
C LEU A 48 -0.14 3.92 -3.79
N HIS A 49 -1.17 3.87 -2.97
CA HIS A 49 -1.94 5.01 -2.53
C HIS A 49 -1.32 5.59 -1.26
N SER A 50 -1.18 6.91 -1.22
CA SER A 50 -0.71 7.61 -0.03
C SER A 50 -1.90 8.19 0.72
N ASN A 51 -1.88 8.14 2.04
CA ASN A 51 -2.93 8.78 2.83
C ASN A 51 -2.76 10.31 2.69
N HIS A 52 -3.84 11.01 2.36
CA HIS A 52 -3.84 12.47 2.24
C HIS A 52 -3.48 13.17 3.55
N GLU A 53 -3.81 12.55 4.69
CA GLU A 53 -3.49 13.05 6.02
C GLU A 53 -2.06 12.69 6.47
N ALA A 54 -1.37 11.80 5.74
CA ALA A 54 0.01 11.45 6.06
C ALA A 54 0.98 12.53 5.58
N ASP A 55 2.03 12.76 6.37
CA ASP A 55 3.07 13.71 6.02
C ASP A 55 3.87 13.22 4.81
N LYS A 56 3.66 13.87 3.65
CA LYS A 56 4.33 13.56 2.39
C LYS A 56 5.86 13.58 2.51
N ALA A 57 6.43 14.41 3.39
CA ALA A 57 7.87 14.44 3.61
C ALA A 57 8.35 13.21 4.36
N ALA A 58 7.64 12.80 5.42
CA ALA A 58 7.98 11.62 6.22
C ALA A 58 7.84 10.31 5.42
N ILE A 59 6.82 10.23 4.55
CA ILE A 59 6.55 9.02 3.77
C ILE A 59 7.40 8.91 2.51
N LYS A 60 7.99 10.01 2.01
CA LYS A 60 8.75 10.02 0.75
C LYS A 60 9.91 9.03 0.74
N ASP A 61 10.67 8.98 1.84
CA ASP A 61 11.79 8.03 1.99
C ASP A 61 11.28 6.58 2.03
N ALA A 62 10.17 6.33 2.74
CA ALA A 62 9.53 5.02 2.79
C ALA A 62 9.01 4.56 1.40
N ILE A 63 8.43 5.46 0.60
CA ILE A 63 8.05 5.17 -0.80
C ILE A 63 9.27 4.79 -1.63
N ALA A 64 10.36 5.54 -1.49
CA ALA A 64 11.59 5.26 -2.22
C ALA A 64 12.18 3.89 -1.84
N GLN A 65 12.16 3.55 -0.55
CA GLN A 65 12.57 2.23 -0.06
C GLN A 65 11.67 1.11 -0.58
N LEU A 66 10.34 1.28 -0.54
CA LEU A 66 9.37 0.31 -1.10
C LEU A 66 9.60 0.07 -2.58
N LYS A 67 9.73 1.15 -3.37
CA LYS A 67 10.01 1.03 -4.81
C LYS A 67 11.36 0.34 -5.08
N GLY A 68 12.35 0.59 -4.23
CA GLY A 68 13.64 -0.08 -4.28
C GLY A 68 13.54 -1.58 -3.99
N ALA A 69 12.86 -1.95 -2.91
CA ALA A 69 12.62 -3.34 -2.52
C ALA A 69 11.77 -4.07 -3.57
N ALA A 70 10.71 -3.46 -4.10
CA ALA A 70 9.87 -4.07 -5.13
C ALA A 70 10.65 -4.45 -6.39
N ARG A 71 11.58 -3.58 -6.83
CA ARG A 71 12.46 -3.86 -7.97
C ARG A 71 13.32 -5.10 -7.76
N ALA A 72 13.77 -5.36 -6.53
CA ALA A 72 14.54 -6.56 -6.23
C ALA A 72 13.72 -7.86 -6.41
N HIS A 73 12.40 -7.77 -6.29
CA HIS A 73 11.45 -8.87 -6.45
C HIS A 73 10.77 -8.88 -7.83
N ALA A 74 11.29 -8.14 -8.81
CA ALA A 74 10.68 -7.98 -10.15
C ALA A 74 9.24 -7.44 -10.12
N MET A 75 8.91 -6.65 -9.10
CA MET A 75 7.63 -5.96 -8.95
C MET A 75 7.80 -4.45 -9.10
N THR A 76 6.72 -3.77 -9.49
CA THR A 76 6.67 -2.32 -9.69
C THR A 76 5.52 -1.72 -8.90
N PHE A 77 5.85 -0.81 -7.98
CA PHE A 77 4.87 0.06 -7.35
C PHE A 77 4.61 1.29 -8.22
N ILE A 78 3.38 1.42 -8.68
CA ILE A 78 2.87 2.57 -9.43
C ILE A 78 2.29 3.56 -8.42
N ASP A 79 2.60 4.84 -8.57
CA ASP A 79 1.94 5.89 -7.79
C ASP A 79 0.44 5.91 -8.09
N GLY A 80 -0.37 5.59 -7.08
CA GLY A 80 -1.81 5.70 -7.12
C GLY A 80 -2.28 7.09 -6.72
N CYS A 81 -3.57 7.18 -6.40
CA CYS A 81 -4.18 8.40 -5.88
C CYS A 81 -4.00 8.54 -4.37
N ASP A 82 -4.15 9.76 -3.87
CA ASP A 82 -4.26 9.98 -2.44
C ASP A 82 -5.60 9.38 -1.95
N TYR A 83 -5.61 8.80 -0.74
CA TYR A 83 -6.83 8.29 -0.12
C TYR A 83 -7.03 8.93 1.26
N SER A 84 -8.27 9.01 1.71
CA SER A 84 -8.63 9.33 3.09
C SER A 84 -9.33 8.15 3.71
N ILE A 85 -9.07 7.91 5.00
CA ILE A 85 -9.73 6.88 5.78
C ILE A 85 -10.49 7.53 6.94
N SER A 86 -11.79 7.27 7.03
CA SER A 86 -12.67 7.79 8.08
C SER A 86 -13.43 6.65 8.73
N ARG A 87 -13.76 6.76 10.02
CA ARG A 87 -14.69 5.80 10.64
C ARG A 87 -16.10 6.12 10.16
N ALA A 88 -16.76 5.16 9.53
CA ALA A 88 -18.16 5.27 9.14
C ALA A 88 -19.08 4.91 10.31
N ASP A 89 -18.77 3.80 10.99
CA ASP A 89 -19.51 3.23 12.12
C ASP A 89 -18.55 2.47 13.05
N ASP A 90 -19.07 1.86 14.14
CA ASP A 90 -18.29 1.12 15.15
C ASP A 90 -17.47 -0.05 14.55
N GLU A 91 -17.95 -0.63 13.44
CA GLU A 91 -17.31 -1.76 12.76
C GLU A 91 -16.84 -1.45 11.32
N ASN A 92 -17.17 -0.28 10.76
CA ASN A 92 -16.91 0.03 9.34
C ASN A 92 -15.96 1.21 9.16
N LEU A 93 -14.93 1.01 8.33
CA LEU A 93 -14.03 2.04 7.84
C LEU A 93 -14.48 2.48 6.44
N ARG A 94 -14.60 3.79 6.23
CA ARG A 94 -14.82 4.40 4.92
C ARG A 94 -13.49 4.81 4.32
N LEU A 95 -13.25 4.37 3.09
CA LEU A 95 -12.09 4.75 2.30
C LEU A 95 -12.57 5.60 1.13
N GLU A 96 -12.01 6.80 0.98
CA GLU A 96 -12.32 7.71 -0.13
C GLU A 96 -11.05 7.95 -0.93
N PHE A 97 -11.04 7.51 -2.19
CA PHE A 97 -9.92 7.71 -3.12
C PHE A 97 -10.12 9.03 -3.86
N MET A 98 -9.16 9.92 -3.73
CA MET A 98 -9.16 11.24 -4.33
C MET A 98 -8.45 11.19 -5.68
N THR A 99 -9.16 10.70 -6.70
CA THR A 99 -8.72 10.74 -8.11
C THR A 99 -8.93 12.18 -8.60
N ASN A 100 -7.86 12.91 -8.88
CA ASN A 100 -7.93 14.25 -9.50
C ASN A 100 -7.86 14.13 -11.03
#